data_AF-A0A1G2FIP4-F1
#
_entry.id   AF-A0A1G2FIP4-F1
#
_cell.length_a   1.000
_cell.length_b   1.000
_cell.length_c   1.000
_cell.angle_alpha   90.00
_cell.angle_beta   90.00
_cell.angle_gamma   90.00
#
_symmetry.space_group_name_H-M   'P 1'
#
loop_
_entity.id
_entity.type
_entity.pdbx_description
1 polymer ?
#
loop_
_entity_poly.entity_id
_entity_poly.type
_entity_poly.pdbx_seq_one_letter_code
_entity_poly.pdbx_strand_id
1 'polypeptide(L)'
;MGEDKKPKTIRIVLVAVLILFFLILFLKYLPAKSFNIKSSEKPTTKTQKIPPFNLSLGAEIEEINILALGKPGAGYPGENLTDTIILMHFKPAQEKLVLISLPRDLLVKIPIRPANESESRNFTPRLSMASQTRDAEDIEPLKGAGFTKINHLYSLGGLEMIKQKTEEITGLQINSYILIDLAAVKEIVDLVDGLNILVPQDINDPFFPGPNYSYQAFALSAGWRYLDGETALKYIRTRYTSPNSDFDRMARQQQILKALKQKVLSLNLLWNFPAYLKIFQSLNEHIQTDLGLMEMKSLWQSASRIGASQIINLVIDKKETNLMTSGPIILNGQISSMVWPKKGQENYDEIRNFIKRTLNDEK
;
A
#
# COMPACT_ATOMS: atom_id res chain seq x y z
N MET A 1 45.47 13.80 28.50
CA MET A 1 45.52 14.06 27.04
C MET A 1 45.16 12.77 26.34
N GLY A 2 44.02 12.73 25.67
CA GLY A 2 43.48 11.53 25.04
C GLY A 2 42.02 11.73 24.66
N GLU A 3 41.79 12.58 23.65
CA GLU A 3 40.48 12.71 23.02
C GLU A 3 40.06 11.40 22.35
N ASP A 4 38.91 10.87 22.75
CA ASP A 4 38.21 9.79 22.06
C ASP A 4 37.69 10.30 20.71
N LYS A 5 38.42 9.96 19.64
CA LYS A 5 38.03 10.25 18.26
C LYS A 5 36.90 9.32 17.84
N LYS A 6 35.66 9.85 17.80
CA LYS A 6 34.51 9.25 17.10
C LYS A 6 34.90 8.74 15.69
N PRO A 7 34.40 7.58 15.25
CA PRO A 7 34.88 6.93 14.03
C PRO A 7 34.48 7.72 12.76
N LYS A 8 35.49 7.98 11.91
CA LYS A 8 35.43 8.75 10.66
C LYS A 8 34.54 8.14 9.55
N THR A 9 33.89 7.01 9.78
CA THR A 9 33.06 6.29 8.80
C THR A 9 31.67 6.89 8.60
N ILE A 10 31.09 7.54 9.62
CA ILE A 10 29.77 8.19 9.52
C ILE A 10 29.82 9.42 8.60
N ARG A 11 30.96 10.13 8.52
CA ARG A 11 31.14 11.28 7.63
C ARG A 11 31.26 10.88 6.15
N ILE A 12 31.74 9.68 5.85
CA ILE A 12 31.94 9.20 4.47
C ILE A 12 30.60 8.76 3.85
N VAL A 13 29.74 8.10 4.63
CA VAL A 13 28.38 7.72 4.20
C VAL A 13 27.51 8.95 3.93
N LEU A 14 27.63 9.99 4.75
CA LEU A 14 26.86 11.22 4.63
C LEU A 14 27.30 12.06 3.40
N VAL A 15 28.60 12.08 3.10
CA VAL A 15 29.16 12.69 1.87
C VAL A 15 28.68 11.95 0.62
N ALA A 16 28.57 10.62 0.67
CA ALA A 16 28.20 9.83 -0.48
C ALA A 16 26.68 9.88 -0.80
N VAL A 17 25.82 10.01 0.23
CA VAL A 17 24.39 10.34 0.05
C VAL A 17 24.19 11.77 -0.47
N LEU A 18 25.07 12.71 -0.09
CA LEU A 18 25.10 14.06 -0.65
C LEU A 18 25.56 14.09 -2.11
N ILE A 19 26.46 13.20 -2.52
CA ILE A 19 26.89 13.04 -3.93
C ILE A 19 25.77 12.43 -4.78
N LEU A 20 25.05 11.43 -4.26
CA LEU A 20 23.84 10.87 -4.88
C LEU A 20 22.80 11.95 -5.16
N PHE A 21 22.62 12.83 -4.16
CA PHE A 21 21.68 13.94 -4.18
C PHE A 21 22.12 15.05 -5.15
N PHE A 22 23.41 15.38 -5.23
CA PHE A 22 23.96 16.35 -6.17
C PHE A 22 23.89 15.88 -7.63
N LEU A 23 24.02 14.57 -7.89
CA LEU A 23 23.92 14.03 -9.24
C LEU A 23 22.48 14.07 -9.78
N ILE A 24 21.49 13.84 -8.90
CA ILE A 24 20.05 13.98 -9.21
C ILE A 24 19.70 15.45 -9.53
N LEU A 25 20.30 16.40 -8.81
CA LEU A 25 20.19 17.83 -9.11
C LEU A 25 20.88 18.19 -10.44
N PHE A 26 22.11 17.72 -10.68
CA PHE A 26 22.87 18.02 -11.91
C PHE A 26 22.18 17.50 -13.19
N LEU A 27 21.57 16.32 -13.14
CA LEU A 27 20.83 15.74 -14.26
C LEU A 27 19.51 16.49 -14.57
N LYS A 28 18.92 17.18 -13.60
CA LYS A 28 17.68 17.96 -13.77
C LYS A 28 17.92 19.33 -14.44
N TYR A 29 19.15 19.85 -14.38
CA TYR A 29 19.54 21.15 -14.93
C TYR A 29 20.32 21.07 -16.25
N LEU A 30 20.49 19.87 -16.82
CA LEU A 30 20.89 19.73 -18.22
C LEU A 30 19.75 20.27 -19.10
N PRO A 31 19.95 21.33 -19.90
CA PRO A 31 18.91 21.82 -20.80
C PRO A 31 18.53 20.70 -21.77
N ALA A 32 17.24 20.35 -21.80
CA ALA A 32 16.66 19.36 -22.70
C ALA A 32 16.80 19.83 -24.16
N LYS A 33 17.98 19.59 -24.76
CA LYS A 33 18.25 19.89 -26.17
C LYS A 33 19.34 18.98 -26.73
N SER A 34 19.12 17.67 -26.70
CA SER A 34 19.66 16.71 -27.69
C SER A 34 19.27 15.28 -27.34
N PHE A 35 18.06 14.84 -27.72
CA PHE A 35 17.82 13.46 -28.17
C PHE A 35 16.49 13.46 -28.92
N ASN A 36 16.59 13.45 -30.25
CA ASN A 36 15.47 13.54 -31.17
C ASN A 36 15.02 12.10 -31.48
N ILE A 37 14.03 11.60 -30.74
CA ILE A 37 13.34 10.35 -31.08
C ILE A 37 11.92 10.71 -31.50
N LYS A 38 11.66 10.65 -32.81
CA LYS A 38 10.31 10.68 -33.36
C LYS A 38 9.61 9.38 -32.95
N SER A 39 8.54 9.46 -32.16
CA SER A 39 7.46 8.47 -32.21
C SER A 39 6.17 9.02 -31.64
N SER A 40 5.21 9.16 -32.56
CA SER A 40 3.74 9.00 -32.50
C SER A 40 2.89 9.53 -31.34
N GLU A 41 1.70 9.99 -31.74
CA GLU A 41 0.70 10.75 -31.00
C GLU A 41 0.09 10.04 -29.77
N LYS A 42 -0.25 10.87 -28.77
CA LYS A 42 -0.81 10.53 -27.44
C LYS A 42 -2.26 10.04 -27.50
N PRO A 43 -2.73 9.34 -26.43
CA PRO A 43 -4.03 9.63 -25.84
C PRO A 43 -3.87 10.54 -24.61
N THR A 44 -4.64 11.62 -24.59
CA THR A 44 -4.69 12.63 -23.53
C THR A 44 -5.45 12.13 -22.30
N THR A 45 -4.75 11.81 -21.22
CA THR A 45 -5.33 11.73 -19.88
C THR A 45 -5.10 13.05 -19.17
N LYS A 46 -6.17 13.77 -18.82
CA LYS A 46 -6.10 15.02 -18.04
C LYS A 46 -5.58 14.68 -16.64
N THR A 47 -4.30 14.94 -16.40
CA THR A 47 -3.72 14.93 -15.06
C THR A 47 -4.27 16.17 -14.32
N GLN A 48 -5.19 15.96 -13.39
CA GLN A 48 -5.53 17.01 -12.42
C GLN A 48 -4.26 17.31 -11.61
N LYS A 49 -3.74 18.53 -11.75
CA LYS A 49 -2.64 19.03 -10.93
C LYS A 49 -3.16 19.21 -9.50
N ILE A 50 -2.90 18.24 -8.65
CA ILE A 50 -2.97 18.41 -7.19
C ILE A 50 -1.87 19.42 -6.84
N PRO A 51 -2.13 20.46 -6.03
CA PRO A 51 -1.09 21.39 -5.61
C PRO A 51 0.04 20.61 -4.93
N PRO A 52 1.32 20.91 -5.22
CA PRO A 52 2.42 20.28 -4.52
C PRO A 52 2.25 20.54 -3.03
N PHE A 53 2.33 19.49 -2.22
CA PHE A 53 2.51 19.62 -0.80
C PHE A 53 3.82 20.40 -0.61
N ASN A 54 3.73 21.58 -0.01
CA ASN A 54 4.91 22.38 0.33
C ASN A 54 5.32 21.96 1.73
N LEU A 55 6.13 20.90 1.84
CA LEU A 55 6.91 20.70 3.05
C LEU A 55 7.89 21.87 3.15
N SER A 56 7.64 22.80 4.07
CA SER A 56 8.59 23.86 4.38
C SER A 56 9.89 23.20 4.84
N LEU A 57 10.96 23.36 4.05
CA LEU A 57 12.29 22.90 4.43
C LEU A 57 12.63 23.49 5.81
N GLY A 58 12.62 22.66 6.84
CA GLY A 58 13.01 23.04 8.20
C GLY A 58 11.92 23.01 9.27
N ALA A 59 10.64 22.76 8.94
CA ALA A 59 9.67 22.40 9.97
C ALA A 59 9.89 20.93 10.36
N GLU A 60 10.10 20.66 11.65
CA GLU A 60 10.06 19.29 12.15
C GLU A 60 8.66 18.74 11.89
N ILE A 61 8.56 17.70 11.06
CA ILE A 61 7.29 17.00 10.83
C ILE A 61 6.90 16.34 12.15
N GLU A 62 5.92 16.92 12.86
CA GLU A 62 5.42 16.34 14.11
C GLU A 62 4.75 14.98 13.83
N GLU A 63 3.89 14.94 12.83
CA GLU A 63 3.22 13.73 12.35
C GLU A 63 2.92 13.79 10.85
N ILE A 64 2.90 12.63 10.20
CA ILE A 64 2.48 12.49 8.81
C ILE A 64 1.77 11.14 8.60
N ASN A 65 0.65 11.20 7.90
CA ASN A 65 -0.18 10.07 7.52
C ASN A 65 -0.04 9.83 6.01
N ILE A 66 0.49 8.67 5.64
CA ILE A 66 0.72 8.29 4.24
C ILE A 66 -0.12 7.07 3.90
N LEU A 67 -1.00 7.18 2.91
CA LEU A 67 -1.79 6.06 2.42
C LEU A 67 -0.99 5.23 1.42
N ALA A 68 -0.57 4.03 1.81
CA ALA A 68 0.05 3.05 0.94
C ALA A 68 -1.02 2.11 0.35
N LEU A 69 -1.10 2.10 -0.98
CA LEU A 69 -2.01 1.27 -1.76
C LEU A 69 -1.22 0.31 -2.64
N GLY A 70 -1.67 -0.95 -2.71
CA GLY A 70 -1.13 -1.96 -3.61
C GLY A 70 -2.21 -2.46 -4.56
N LYS A 71 -1.94 -2.44 -5.87
CA LYS A 71 -2.84 -2.97 -6.91
C LYS A 71 -2.17 -4.02 -7.79
N PRO A 72 -2.92 -4.91 -8.47
CA PRO A 72 -2.33 -5.87 -9.38
C PRO A 72 -1.48 -5.24 -10.50
N GLY A 73 -1.95 -4.15 -11.11
CA GLY A 73 -1.26 -3.52 -12.24
C GLY A 73 -1.72 -4.06 -13.60
N ALA A 74 -1.21 -3.46 -14.68
CA ALA A 74 -1.59 -3.79 -16.04
C ALA A 74 -1.33 -5.27 -16.35
N GLY A 75 -2.26 -5.90 -17.07
CA GLY A 75 -2.15 -7.32 -17.45
C GLY A 75 -2.61 -8.33 -16.39
N TYR A 76 -3.06 -7.86 -15.21
CA TYR A 76 -3.66 -8.71 -14.18
C TYR A 76 -5.18 -8.53 -14.08
N PRO A 77 -5.97 -9.58 -13.79
CA PRO A 77 -7.38 -9.44 -13.47
C PRO A 77 -7.59 -8.49 -12.28
N GLY A 78 -8.51 -7.53 -12.44
CA GLY A 78 -8.75 -6.52 -11.41
C GLY A 78 -7.57 -5.56 -11.24
N GLU A 79 -6.93 -5.15 -12.34
CA GLU A 79 -5.73 -4.29 -12.38
C GLU A 79 -5.75 -3.05 -11.46
N ASN A 80 -6.94 -2.52 -11.17
CA ASN A 80 -7.19 -1.32 -10.36
C ASN A 80 -7.89 -1.62 -9.03
N LEU A 81 -8.01 -2.89 -8.64
CA LEU A 81 -8.45 -3.27 -7.29
C LEU A 81 -7.30 -3.09 -6.31
N THR A 82 -7.54 -2.36 -5.23
CA THR A 82 -6.51 -2.12 -4.20
C THR A 82 -6.50 -3.23 -3.17
N ASP A 83 -5.76 -4.29 -3.45
CA ASP A 83 -5.66 -5.48 -2.58
C ASP A 83 -4.86 -5.24 -1.30
N THR A 84 -4.07 -4.16 -1.26
CA THR A 84 -3.35 -3.69 -0.07
C THR A 84 -3.75 -2.26 0.24
N ILE A 85 -4.20 -2.02 1.47
CA ILE A 85 -4.60 -0.70 1.97
C ILE A 85 -3.99 -0.52 3.35
N ILE A 86 -2.91 0.25 3.43
CA ILE A 86 -2.16 0.48 4.66
C ILE A 86 -2.06 1.98 4.88
N LEU A 87 -2.54 2.47 6.01
CA LEU A 87 -2.28 3.83 6.46
C LEU A 87 -1.04 3.83 7.36
N MET A 88 0.00 4.52 6.91
CA MET A 88 1.25 4.69 7.64
C MET A 88 1.16 5.98 8.46
N HIS A 89 1.02 5.84 9.78
CA HIS A 89 1.05 6.97 10.70
C HIS A 89 2.46 7.10 11.29
N PHE A 90 3.17 8.15 10.91
CA PHE A 90 4.57 8.34 11.25
C PHE A 90 4.75 9.56 12.17
N LYS A 91 5.43 9.35 13.30
CA LYS A 91 5.87 10.40 14.24
C LYS A 91 7.40 10.45 14.29
N PRO A 92 8.07 11.21 13.41
CA PRO A 92 9.52 11.27 13.29
C PRO A 92 10.24 11.56 14.61
N ALA A 93 9.77 12.54 15.37
CA ALA A 93 10.37 12.96 16.63
C ALA A 93 10.34 11.86 17.71
N GLN A 94 9.38 10.94 17.63
CA GLN A 94 9.22 9.82 18.55
C GLN A 94 9.85 8.52 18.03
N GLU A 95 10.45 8.55 16.83
CA GLU A 95 10.93 7.37 16.10
C GLU A 95 9.88 6.25 16.03
N LYS A 96 8.60 6.62 15.88
CA LYS A 96 7.46 5.71 15.95
C LYS A 96 6.74 5.64 14.61
N LEU A 97 6.50 4.42 14.13
CA LEU A 97 5.72 4.15 12.91
C LEU A 97 4.61 3.16 13.24
N VAL A 98 3.36 3.54 12.94
CA VAL A 98 2.20 2.66 13.08
C VAL A 98 1.65 2.34 11.69
N LEU A 99 1.55 1.06 11.36
CA LEU A 99 1.02 0.56 10.09
C LEU A 99 -0.40 0.03 10.32
N ILE A 100 -1.40 0.81 9.94
CA ILE A 100 -2.83 0.49 10.10
C ILE A 100 -3.32 -0.16 8.81
N SER A 101 -3.55 -1.47 8.82
CA SER A 101 -3.96 -2.22 7.64
C SER A 101 -5.47 -2.45 7.62
N LEU A 102 -6.13 -2.06 6.53
CA LEU A 102 -7.56 -2.25 6.33
C LEU A 102 -7.85 -3.52 5.51
N PRO A 103 -8.85 -4.32 5.88
CA PRO A 103 -9.24 -5.48 5.08
C PRO A 103 -9.87 -5.01 3.77
N ARG A 104 -9.34 -5.49 2.64
CA ARG A 104 -9.82 -5.13 1.30
C ARG A 104 -11.29 -5.48 1.02
N ASP A 105 -11.83 -6.46 1.74
CA ASP A 105 -13.23 -6.92 1.66
C ASP A 105 -14.16 -6.16 2.60
N LEU A 106 -13.68 -5.07 3.22
CA LEU A 106 -14.49 -4.19 4.04
C LEU A 106 -15.64 -3.63 3.21
N LEU A 107 -16.86 -3.93 3.64
CA LEU A 107 -18.09 -3.35 3.10
C LEU A 107 -18.12 -1.86 3.45
N VAL A 108 -18.16 -1.03 2.42
CA VAL A 108 -18.21 0.42 2.56
C VAL A 108 -19.31 1.01 1.69
N LYS A 109 -19.93 2.09 2.15
CA LYS A 109 -20.78 2.92 1.29
C LYS A 109 -19.91 3.64 0.26
N ILE A 110 -20.32 3.62 -1.00
CA ILE A 110 -19.65 4.35 -2.08
C ILE A 110 -19.76 5.86 -1.78
N PRO A 111 -18.64 6.58 -1.59
CA PRO A 111 -18.67 8.02 -1.37
C PRO A 111 -19.30 8.75 -2.57
N ILE A 112 -20.22 9.68 -2.30
CA ILE A 112 -20.83 10.52 -3.33
C ILE A 112 -19.82 11.62 -3.68
N ARG A 113 -19.39 11.70 -4.95
CA ARG A 113 -18.65 12.87 -5.44
C ARG A 113 -19.59 14.09 -5.38
N PRO A 114 -19.17 15.23 -4.80
CA PRO A 114 -19.89 16.47 -5.03
C PRO A 114 -19.89 16.71 -6.54
N ALA A 115 -21.08 16.81 -7.13
CA ALA A 115 -21.23 16.98 -8.56
C ALA A 115 -20.70 18.37 -8.93
N ASN A 116 -19.57 18.42 -9.61
CA ASN A 116 -19.33 19.51 -10.53
C ASN A 116 -20.41 19.35 -11.62
N GLU A 117 -21.32 20.32 -11.77
CA GLU A 117 -22.58 20.24 -12.54
C GLU A 117 -22.45 19.75 -13.99
N SER A 118 -21.24 19.62 -14.51
CA SER A 118 -20.94 19.16 -15.88
C SER A 118 -20.77 17.64 -16.03
N GLU A 119 -20.46 16.88 -14.97
CA GLU A 119 -20.17 15.43 -15.06
C GLU A 119 -21.34 14.54 -14.62
N SER A 120 -22.39 15.12 -14.06
CA SER A 120 -23.57 14.40 -13.54
C SER A 120 -24.41 13.71 -14.64
N ARG A 121 -24.14 13.97 -15.92
CA ARG A 121 -24.90 13.33 -17.02
C ARG A 121 -24.48 11.89 -17.33
N ASN A 122 -23.32 11.44 -16.87
CA ASN A 122 -22.81 10.10 -17.20
C ASN A 122 -22.60 9.17 -15.99
N PHE A 123 -22.82 9.63 -14.75
CA PHE A 123 -22.74 8.78 -13.57
C PHE A 123 -24.14 8.42 -13.05
N THR A 124 -24.88 7.67 -13.85
CA THR A 124 -25.89 6.77 -13.27
C THR A 124 -25.13 5.52 -12.86
N PRO A 125 -25.07 5.13 -11.57
CA PRO A 125 -24.72 3.77 -11.24
C PRO A 125 -25.74 2.91 -11.99
N ARG A 126 -25.34 2.25 -13.08
CA ARG A 126 -26.15 1.21 -13.71
C ARG A 126 -26.15 0.01 -12.75
N LEU A 127 -26.86 0.18 -11.64
CA LEU A 127 -27.32 -0.88 -10.77
C LEU A 127 -28.40 -1.60 -11.58
N SER A 128 -28.00 -2.59 -12.38
CA SER A 128 -28.97 -3.46 -13.02
C SER A 128 -29.70 -4.21 -11.90
N MET A 129 -30.94 -3.82 -11.65
CA MET A 129 -31.88 -4.69 -10.96
C MET A 129 -32.06 -5.94 -11.80
N ALA A 130 -31.49 -7.06 -11.36
CA ALA A 130 -31.87 -8.39 -11.82
C ALA A 130 -32.68 -9.04 -10.70
N SER A 131 -33.93 -9.27 -11.03
CA SER A 131 -34.95 -9.87 -10.19
C SER A 131 -34.89 -11.41 -10.26
N GLN A 132 -35.44 -12.04 -9.20
CA GLN A 132 -35.99 -13.41 -9.14
C GLN A 132 -35.03 -14.61 -9.08
N THR A 133 -34.98 -15.25 -7.89
CA THR A 133 -35.30 -16.68 -7.58
C THR A 133 -34.82 -16.94 -6.14
N ARG A 134 -35.74 -16.98 -5.16
CA ARG A 134 -36.36 -18.16 -4.51
C ARG A 134 -35.40 -19.09 -3.74
N ASP A 135 -35.73 -19.20 -2.45
CA ASP A 135 -35.43 -20.25 -1.46
C ASP A 135 -34.05 -20.23 -0.78
N ALA A 136 -33.92 -19.33 0.21
CA ALA A 136 -33.08 -19.52 1.40
C ALA A 136 -33.77 -18.81 2.58
N GLU A 137 -34.48 -19.58 3.41
CA GLU A 137 -35.04 -19.12 4.68
C GLU A 137 -33.90 -18.80 5.69
N ASP A 138 -34.11 -17.74 6.48
CA ASP A 138 -33.36 -17.32 7.68
C ASP A 138 -32.04 -16.53 7.58
N ILE A 139 -31.80 -15.77 6.50
CA ILE A 139 -30.93 -14.58 6.56
C ILE A 139 -31.60 -13.45 5.77
N GLU A 140 -32.08 -12.38 6.42
CA GLU A 140 -32.48 -11.17 5.69
C GLU A 140 -31.28 -10.66 4.88
N PRO A 141 -31.29 -10.74 3.53
CA PRO A 141 -30.15 -10.34 2.75
C PRO A 141 -30.08 -8.81 2.76
N LEU A 142 -28.99 -8.27 3.32
CA LEU A 142 -28.66 -6.85 3.27
C LEU A 142 -28.68 -6.36 1.82
N LYS A 143 -29.65 -5.50 1.45
CA LYS A 143 -29.79 -4.94 0.10
C LYS A 143 -28.72 -3.86 -0.13
N GLY A 144 -27.60 -4.24 -0.75
CA GLY A 144 -26.41 -3.39 -0.94
C GLY A 144 -26.48 -2.30 -2.02
N ALA A 145 -27.61 -1.60 -2.16
CA ALA A 145 -27.66 -0.44 -3.04
C ALA A 145 -26.71 0.66 -2.53
N GLY A 146 -25.69 1.01 -3.31
CA GLY A 146 -24.69 2.02 -2.93
C GLY A 146 -23.55 1.52 -2.03
N PHE A 147 -23.39 0.21 -1.86
CA PHE A 147 -22.27 -0.39 -1.14
C PHE A 147 -21.32 -1.15 -2.07
N THR A 148 -20.07 -1.27 -1.67
CA THR A 148 -19.05 -2.05 -2.37
C THR A 148 -17.95 -2.52 -1.40
N LYS A 149 -16.99 -3.31 -1.89
CA LYS A 149 -15.75 -3.59 -1.15
C LYS A 149 -14.83 -2.39 -1.23
N ILE A 150 -14.13 -2.06 -0.14
CA ILE A 150 -13.22 -0.90 -0.12
C ILE A 150 -12.17 -0.96 -1.24
N ASN A 151 -11.71 -2.15 -1.63
CA ASN A 151 -10.73 -2.29 -2.72
C ASN A 151 -11.25 -1.89 -4.10
N HIS A 152 -12.56 -1.80 -4.30
CA HIS A 152 -13.17 -1.32 -5.53
C HIS A 152 -13.16 0.22 -5.62
N LEU A 153 -13.00 0.95 -4.52
CA LEU A 153 -13.13 2.41 -4.52
C LEU A 153 -12.11 3.09 -5.43
N TYR A 154 -10.87 2.59 -5.47
CA TYR A 154 -9.87 3.12 -6.40
C TYR A 154 -10.29 2.93 -7.87
N SER A 155 -10.85 1.77 -8.22
CA SER A 155 -11.36 1.52 -9.58
C SER A 155 -12.59 2.36 -9.93
N LEU A 156 -13.43 2.71 -8.95
CA LEU A 156 -14.66 3.48 -9.16
C LEU A 156 -14.43 4.99 -9.19
N GLY A 157 -13.55 5.48 -8.33
CA GLY A 157 -13.38 6.90 -8.04
C GLY A 157 -11.94 7.40 -8.00
N GLY A 158 -10.95 6.54 -8.23
CA GLY A 158 -9.54 6.88 -8.10
C GLY A 158 -9.13 7.13 -6.65
N LEU A 159 -8.01 7.82 -6.48
CA LEU A 159 -7.38 8.07 -5.19
C LEU A 159 -8.31 8.79 -4.20
N GLU A 160 -9.02 9.84 -4.64
CA GLU A 160 -9.84 10.66 -3.74
C GLU A 160 -10.91 9.84 -3.01
N MET A 161 -11.54 8.88 -3.69
CA MET A 161 -12.62 8.08 -3.11
C MET A 161 -12.12 7.13 -2.04
N ILE A 162 -11.00 6.44 -2.29
CA ILE A 162 -10.39 5.53 -1.30
C ILE A 162 -9.75 6.32 -0.16
N LYS A 163 -9.15 7.48 -0.44
CA LYS A 163 -8.61 8.40 0.57
C LYS A 163 -9.72 8.83 1.52
N GLN A 164 -10.80 9.43 1.01
CA GLN A 164 -11.93 9.89 1.81
C GLN A 164 -12.48 8.78 2.71
N LYS A 165 -12.70 7.58 2.16
CA LYS A 165 -13.24 6.47 2.96
C LYS A 165 -12.23 5.98 4.01
N THR A 166 -10.94 5.99 3.71
CA THR A 166 -9.90 5.63 4.68
C THR A 166 -9.83 6.64 5.83
N GLU A 167 -9.95 7.94 5.55
CA GLU A 167 -10.03 8.99 6.58
C GLU A 167 -11.27 8.82 7.46
N GLU A 168 -12.42 8.48 6.87
CA GLU A 168 -13.67 8.23 7.60
C GLU A 168 -13.55 7.04 8.57
N ILE A 169 -12.96 5.94 8.11
CA ILE A 169 -12.75 4.70 8.88
C ILE A 169 -11.75 4.94 10.02
N THR A 170 -10.61 5.57 9.72
CA THR A 170 -9.50 5.70 10.65
C THR A 170 -9.61 6.90 11.57
N GLY A 171 -10.35 7.94 11.15
CA GLY A 171 -10.40 9.24 11.79
C GLY A 171 -9.11 10.06 11.65
N LEU A 172 -8.19 9.64 10.78
CA LEU A 172 -6.90 10.30 10.55
C LEU A 172 -6.91 10.98 9.18
N GLN A 173 -6.45 12.23 9.11
CA GLN A 173 -6.28 12.95 7.84
C GLN A 173 -5.09 12.40 7.08
N ILE A 174 -5.24 12.13 5.78
CA ILE A 174 -4.18 11.59 4.93
C ILE A 174 -3.46 12.75 4.25
N ASN A 175 -2.17 12.90 4.55
CA ASN A 175 -1.33 13.97 4.02
C ASN A 175 -0.78 13.65 2.63
N SER A 176 -0.51 12.37 2.36
CA SER A 176 0.15 11.92 1.14
C SER A 176 -0.20 10.47 0.83
N TYR A 177 0.12 9.99 -0.38
CA TYR A 177 -0.11 8.61 -0.79
C TYR A 177 1.07 8.01 -1.56
N ILE A 178 1.12 6.68 -1.55
CA ILE A 178 1.98 5.90 -2.42
C ILE A 178 1.12 4.74 -2.97
N LEU A 179 0.95 4.67 -4.27
CA LEU A 179 0.30 3.57 -4.97
C LEU A 179 1.37 2.77 -5.72
N ILE A 180 1.43 1.47 -5.47
CA ILE A 180 2.42 0.56 -6.04
C ILE A 180 1.69 -0.59 -6.72
N ASP A 181 2.18 -1.05 -7.87
CA ASP A 181 1.72 -2.30 -8.47
C ASP A 181 2.62 -3.51 -8.16
N LEU A 182 2.17 -4.70 -8.56
CA LEU A 182 2.91 -5.94 -8.29
C LEU A 182 4.26 -6.01 -9.00
N ALA A 183 4.44 -5.32 -10.13
CA ALA A 183 5.70 -5.31 -10.86
C ALA A 183 6.77 -4.53 -10.06
N ALA A 184 6.39 -3.40 -9.46
CA ALA A 184 7.30 -2.66 -8.58
C ALA A 184 7.78 -3.49 -7.40
N VAL A 185 6.91 -4.28 -6.76
CA VAL A 185 7.34 -5.15 -5.64
C VAL A 185 8.39 -6.16 -6.08
N LYS A 186 8.16 -6.83 -7.22
CA LYS A 186 9.11 -7.78 -7.79
C LYS A 186 10.47 -7.11 -8.06
N GLU A 187 10.46 -5.99 -8.78
CA GLU A 187 11.69 -5.27 -9.15
C GLU A 187 12.47 -4.76 -7.93
N ILE A 188 11.78 -4.25 -6.91
CA ILE A 188 12.42 -3.78 -5.67
C ILE A 188 13.07 -4.95 -4.92
N VAL A 189 12.42 -6.11 -4.85
CA VAL A 189 12.98 -7.29 -4.17
C VAL A 189 14.18 -7.85 -4.93
N ASP A 190 14.10 -7.94 -6.26
CA ASP A 190 15.21 -8.38 -7.10
C ASP A 190 16.41 -7.41 -6.98
N LEU A 191 16.13 -6.10 -6.91
CA LEU A 191 17.16 -5.06 -6.77
C LEU A 191 17.99 -5.21 -5.49
N VAL A 192 17.32 -5.55 -4.39
CA VAL A 192 18.01 -5.72 -3.12
C VAL A 192 18.69 -7.07 -3.01
N ASP A 193 18.69 -7.91 -4.06
CA ASP A 193 19.20 -9.29 -4.03
C ASP A 193 18.39 -10.16 -3.05
N GLY A 194 17.07 -10.13 -3.23
CA GLY A 194 16.09 -10.94 -2.51
C GLY A 194 15.98 -10.67 -1.01
N LEU A 195 15.06 -11.40 -0.38
CA LEU A 195 14.73 -11.26 1.05
C LEU A 195 14.81 -12.60 1.76
N ASN A 196 15.36 -12.62 2.97
CA ASN A 196 15.26 -13.77 3.87
C ASN A 196 14.03 -13.60 4.77
N ILE A 197 13.06 -14.51 4.65
CA ILE A 197 11.77 -14.46 5.33
C ILE A 197 11.58 -15.74 6.15
N LEU A 198 11.14 -15.58 7.41
CA LEU A 198 10.69 -16.70 8.23
C LEU A 198 9.25 -17.05 7.88
N VAL A 199 9.06 -18.12 7.13
CA VAL A 199 7.74 -18.62 6.73
C VAL A 199 7.15 -19.42 7.91
N PRO A 200 6.00 -19.00 8.49
CA PRO A 200 5.51 -19.59 9.74
C PRO A 200 4.95 -21.01 9.57
N GLN A 201 4.44 -21.35 8.39
CA GLN A 201 3.83 -22.64 8.08
C GLN A 201 3.99 -22.97 6.60
N ASP A 202 3.87 -24.24 6.24
CA ASP A 202 3.88 -24.66 4.85
C ASP A 202 2.72 -24.00 4.08
N ILE A 203 3.03 -23.59 2.86
CA ILE A 203 2.07 -23.06 1.90
C ILE A 203 2.01 -24.07 0.75
N ASN A 204 0.79 -24.48 0.40
CA ASN A 204 0.53 -25.30 -0.78
C ASN A 204 -0.73 -24.76 -1.47
N ASP A 205 -0.55 -23.99 -2.52
CA ASP A 205 -1.60 -23.34 -3.29
C ASP A 205 -1.66 -23.95 -4.70
N PRO A 206 -2.44 -25.03 -4.90
CA PRO A 206 -2.55 -25.69 -6.20
C PRO A 206 -3.29 -24.85 -7.24
N PHE A 207 -4.00 -23.80 -6.80
CA PHE A 207 -4.83 -22.93 -7.64
C PHE A 207 -4.32 -21.49 -7.62
N PHE A 208 -3.01 -21.29 -7.53
CA PHE A 208 -2.44 -19.95 -7.56
C PHE A 208 -2.68 -19.34 -8.96
N PRO A 209 -3.16 -18.08 -9.07
CA PRO A 209 -3.45 -17.48 -10.38
C PRO A 209 -2.21 -17.43 -11.29
N GLY A 210 -2.33 -18.03 -12.46
CA GLY A 210 -1.36 -18.01 -13.54
C GLY A 210 -1.72 -17.01 -14.65
N PRO A 211 -0.84 -16.85 -15.65
CA PRO A 211 -1.12 -16.03 -16.84
C PRO A 211 -2.38 -16.51 -17.57
N ASN A 212 -3.05 -15.64 -18.32
CA ASN A 212 -4.18 -15.99 -19.19
C ASN A 212 -5.32 -16.74 -18.48
N TYR A 213 -5.67 -16.32 -17.26
CA TYR A 213 -6.73 -16.94 -16.44
C TYR A 213 -6.47 -18.43 -16.12
N SER A 214 -5.22 -18.89 -16.19
CA SER A 214 -4.83 -20.23 -15.78
C SER A 214 -4.55 -20.33 -14.28
N TYR A 215 -4.29 -21.54 -13.81
CA TYR A 215 -3.79 -21.81 -12.47
C TYR A 215 -2.40 -22.44 -12.55
N GLN A 216 -1.58 -22.14 -11.55
CA GLN A 216 -0.27 -22.76 -11.33
C GLN A 216 -0.17 -23.19 -9.87
N ALA A 217 0.59 -24.24 -9.59
CA ALA A 217 0.88 -24.62 -8.22
C ALA A 217 1.95 -23.70 -7.63
N PHE A 218 1.74 -23.23 -6.40
CA PHE A 218 2.74 -22.54 -5.61
C PHE A 218 2.91 -23.25 -4.27
N ALA A 219 4.12 -23.69 -3.98
CA ALA A 219 4.45 -24.31 -2.69
C ALA A 219 5.65 -23.62 -2.06
N LEU A 220 5.61 -23.43 -0.75
CA LEU A 220 6.70 -22.86 0.03
C LEU A 220 6.71 -23.47 1.42
N SER A 221 7.80 -24.16 1.77
CA SER A 221 7.93 -24.80 3.08
C SER A 221 8.20 -23.78 4.20
N ALA A 222 7.75 -24.09 5.41
CA ALA A 222 8.00 -23.34 6.63
C ALA A 222 9.50 -23.20 6.95
N GLY A 223 9.84 -22.23 7.79
CA GLY A 223 11.20 -21.90 8.18
C GLY A 223 11.79 -20.73 7.40
N TRP A 224 13.10 -20.49 7.58
CA TRP A 224 13.80 -19.43 6.84
C TRP A 224 13.90 -19.77 5.36
N ARG A 225 13.41 -18.86 4.51
CA ARG A 225 13.42 -18.98 3.06
C ARG A 225 13.98 -17.71 2.43
N TYR A 226 14.80 -17.90 1.41
CA TYR A 226 15.17 -16.83 0.50
C TYR A 226 14.06 -16.66 -0.53
N LEU A 227 13.55 -15.44 -0.68
CA LEU A 227 12.55 -15.06 -1.65
C LEU A 227 13.16 -14.05 -2.62
N ASP A 228 13.27 -14.44 -3.89
CA ASP A 228 13.44 -13.50 -5.00
C ASP A 228 12.15 -12.72 -5.26
N GLY A 229 12.15 -11.79 -6.22
CA GLY A 229 11.00 -10.94 -6.49
C GLY A 229 9.76 -11.73 -6.91
N GLU A 230 9.92 -12.81 -7.68
CA GLU A 230 8.80 -13.64 -8.10
C GLU A 230 8.21 -14.43 -6.93
N THR A 231 9.05 -15.03 -6.09
CA THR A 231 8.63 -15.81 -4.93
C THR A 231 8.03 -14.91 -3.86
N ALA A 232 8.60 -13.74 -3.63
CA ALA A 232 8.06 -12.72 -2.72
C ALA A 232 6.68 -12.25 -3.20
N LEU A 233 6.51 -12.03 -4.51
CA LEU A 233 5.23 -11.69 -5.11
C LEU A 233 4.18 -12.78 -4.91
N LYS A 234 4.53 -14.05 -5.15
CA LYS A 234 3.64 -15.20 -4.89
C LYS A 234 3.27 -15.30 -3.41
N TYR A 235 4.25 -15.10 -2.53
CA TYR A 235 4.09 -15.12 -1.07
C TYR A 235 3.08 -14.08 -0.56
N ILE A 236 3.13 -12.84 -1.04
CA ILE A 236 2.17 -11.80 -0.63
C ILE A 236 0.79 -11.91 -1.30
N ARG A 237 0.62 -12.80 -2.27
CA ARG A 237 -0.63 -12.96 -3.04
C ARG A 237 -1.41 -14.21 -2.69
N THR A 238 -0.73 -15.29 -2.33
CA THR A 238 -1.39 -16.57 -2.03
C THR A 238 -2.44 -16.40 -0.93
N ARG A 239 -3.52 -17.14 -1.10
CA ARG A 239 -4.69 -17.19 -0.20
C ARG A 239 -4.83 -18.56 0.46
N TYR A 240 -4.07 -19.55 0.01
CA TYR A 240 -4.25 -20.94 0.37
C TYR A 240 -3.43 -21.32 1.61
N THR A 241 -3.66 -20.60 2.72
CA THR A 241 -2.96 -20.83 4.00
C THR A 241 -3.89 -21.13 5.16
N SER A 242 -5.14 -20.67 5.12
CA SER A 242 -6.09 -20.77 6.24
C SER A 242 -7.51 -20.41 5.80
N PRO A 243 -8.56 -20.86 6.53
CA PRO A 243 -9.90 -20.29 6.43
C PRO A 243 -9.97 -18.75 6.58
N ASN A 244 -8.94 -18.13 7.19
CA ASN A 244 -8.79 -16.68 7.38
C ASN A 244 -7.79 -16.03 6.39
N SER A 245 -7.56 -16.66 5.24
CA SER A 245 -6.69 -16.27 4.11
C SER A 245 -6.28 -14.80 3.98
N ASP A 246 -7.24 -13.88 4.08
CA ASP A 246 -7.02 -12.46 3.79
C ASP A 246 -6.22 -11.74 4.89
N PHE A 247 -6.38 -12.14 6.15
CA PHE A 247 -5.58 -11.58 7.26
C PHE A 247 -4.15 -12.11 7.25
N ASP A 248 -3.95 -13.40 6.95
CA ASP A 248 -2.62 -13.99 6.79
C ASP A 248 -1.86 -13.29 5.66
N ARG A 249 -2.55 -12.92 4.58
CA ARG A 249 -1.97 -12.17 3.47
C ARG A 249 -1.49 -10.78 3.92
N MET A 250 -2.30 -10.06 4.70
CA MET A 250 -1.90 -8.76 5.26
C MET A 250 -0.67 -8.89 6.15
N ALA A 251 -0.59 -9.92 6.99
CA ALA A 251 0.59 -10.19 7.81
C ALA A 251 1.85 -10.46 6.98
N ARG A 252 1.74 -11.24 5.89
CA ARG A 252 2.86 -11.47 4.95
C ARG A 252 3.33 -10.19 4.27
N GLN A 253 2.41 -9.33 3.85
CA GLN A 253 2.75 -8.02 3.26
C GLN A 253 3.56 -7.16 4.24
N GLN A 254 3.14 -7.09 5.50
CA GLN A 254 3.88 -6.39 6.55
C GLN A 254 5.26 -7.02 6.80
N GLN A 255 5.35 -8.35 6.78
CA GLN A 255 6.62 -9.08 6.94
C GLN A 255 7.61 -8.74 5.81
N ILE A 256 7.16 -8.68 4.56
CA ILE A 256 7.97 -8.28 3.42
C ILE A 256 8.43 -6.82 3.55
N LEU A 257 7.56 -5.89 3.94
CA LEU A 257 7.93 -4.49 4.16
C LEU A 257 9.03 -4.36 5.23
N LYS A 258 8.92 -5.11 6.33
CA LYS A 258 9.92 -5.12 7.41
C LYS A 258 11.25 -5.70 6.93
N ALA A 259 11.24 -6.83 6.24
CA ALA A 259 12.45 -7.46 5.72
C ALA A 259 13.14 -6.60 4.65
N LEU A 260 12.36 -5.97 3.78
CA LEU A 260 12.87 -5.04 2.78
C LEU A 260 13.57 -3.85 3.42
N LYS A 261 12.96 -3.21 4.43
CA LYS A 261 13.62 -2.14 5.20
C LYS A 261 14.98 -2.60 5.75
N GLN A 262 15.02 -3.77 6.40
CA GLN A 262 16.26 -4.30 6.98
C GLN A 262 17.31 -4.59 5.92
N LYS A 263 16.91 -5.21 4.80
CA LYS A 263 17.80 -5.50 3.68
C LYS A 263 18.39 -4.22 3.11
N VAL A 264 17.57 -3.20 2.80
CA VAL A 264 18.04 -1.91 2.28
C VAL A 264 19.02 -1.24 3.23
N LEU A 265 18.77 -1.26 4.55
CA LEU A 265 19.69 -0.70 5.55
C LEU A 265 21.02 -1.47 5.65
N SER A 266 21.04 -2.75 5.30
CA SER A 266 22.25 -3.59 5.29
C SER A 266 23.11 -3.43 4.03
N LEU A 267 22.55 -2.90 2.94
CA LEU A 267 23.26 -2.76 1.67
C LEU A 267 24.29 -1.64 1.71
N ASN A 268 25.47 -1.88 1.14
CA ASN A 268 26.47 -0.85 0.91
C ASN A 268 26.18 -0.12 -0.40
N LEU A 269 25.22 0.82 -0.35
CA LEU A 269 24.58 1.47 -1.52
C LEU A 269 25.54 2.14 -2.50
N LEU A 270 26.79 2.42 -2.10
CA LEU A 270 27.79 3.09 -2.92
C LEU A 270 28.39 2.21 -4.02
N TRP A 271 28.38 0.89 -3.85
CA TRP A 271 29.01 -0.03 -4.81
C TRP A 271 28.13 -0.32 -6.02
N ASN A 272 26.80 -0.15 -5.92
CA ASN A 272 25.83 -0.52 -6.96
C ASN A 272 24.96 0.67 -7.43
N PHE A 273 25.48 1.89 -7.33
CA PHE A 273 24.73 3.11 -7.66
C PHE A 273 24.08 3.14 -9.06
N PRO A 274 24.77 2.76 -10.17
CA PRO A 274 24.15 2.71 -11.48
C PRO A 274 22.97 1.72 -11.58
N ALA A 275 23.00 0.62 -10.81
CA ALA A 275 21.90 -0.34 -10.77
C ALA A 275 20.68 0.24 -10.04
N TYR A 276 20.89 0.91 -8.90
CA TYR A 276 19.81 1.59 -8.17
C TYR A 276 19.14 2.71 -8.97
N LEU A 277 19.92 3.48 -9.76
CA LEU A 277 19.37 4.52 -10.64
C LEU A 277 18.49 3.97 -11.77
N LYS A 278 18.94 2.90 -12.46
CA LYS A 278 18.17 2.28 -13.54
C LYS A 278 16.83 1.74 -13.05
N ILE A 279 16.78 1.26 -11.81
CA ILE A 279 15.55 0.72 -11.22
C ILE A 279 14.63 1.82 -10.71
N PHE A 280 15.16 2.91 -10.17
CA PHE A 280 14.31 4.09 -9.91
C PHE A 280 13.64 4.59 -11.20
N GLN A 281 14.34 4.53 -12.34
CA GLN A 281 13.77 4.86 -13.64
C GLN A 281 12.72 3.84 -14.10
N SER A 282 12.92 2.53 -13.88
CA SER A 282 11.92 1.50 -14.24
C SER A 282 10.68 1.53 -13.36
N LEU A 283 10.85 1.83 -12.06
CA LEU A 283 9.76 1.90 -11.09
C LEU A 283 8.83 3.10 -11.28
N ASN A 284 9.26 4.13 -12.02
CA ASN A 284 8.49 5.36 -12.19
C ASN A 284 7.11 5.11 -12.85
N GLU A 285 6.96 4.06 -13.67
CA GLU A 285 5.67 3.68 -14.26
C GLU A 285 4.81 2.81 -13.34
N HIS A 286 5.43 2.20 -12.33
CA HIS A 286 4.81 1.25 -11.40
C HIS A 286 4.48 1.85 -10.02
N ILE A 287 4.94 3.08 -9.76
CA ILE A 287 4.72 3.82 -8.51
C ILE A 287 4.07 5.17 -8.83
N GLN A 288 2.99 5.50 -8.14
CA GLN A 288 2.36 6.82 -8.17
C GLN A 288 2.35 7.43 -6.77
N THR A 289 2.83 8.67 -6.62
CA THR A 289 2.88 9.38 -5.34
C THR A 289 2.85 10.89 -5.57
N ASP A 290 2.33 11.62 -4.59
CA ASP A 290 2.44 13.08 -4.50
C ASP A 290 3.67 13.55 -3.72
N LEU A 291 4.46 12.64 -3.15
CA LEU A 291 5.68 12.97 -2.43
C LEU A 291 6.75 13.51 -3.37
N GLY A 292 7.24 14.71 -3.07
CA GLY A 292 8.45 15.24 -3.67
C GLY A 292 9.70 14.49 -3.22
N LEU A 293 10.77 14.56 -4.03
CA LEU A 293 12.05 13.91 -3.71
C LEU A 293 12.63 14.32 -2.34
N MET A 294 12.45 15.59 -1.95
CA MET A 294 12.92 16.09 -0.66
C MET A 294 12.13 15.50 0.51
N GLU A 295 10.83 15.32 0.34
CA GLU A 295 9.95 14.71 1.34
C GLU A 295 10.28 13.23 1.49
N MET A 296 10.42 12.51 0.38
CA MET A 296 10.86 11.11 0.38
C MET A 296 12.21 10.95 1.10
N LYS A 297 13.16 11.85 0.86
CA LYS A 297 14.46 11.86 1.54
C LYS A 297 14.32 12.09 3.05
N SER A 298 13.51 13.07 3.46
CA SER A 298 13.25 13.38 4.88
C SER A 298 12.58 12.21 5.60
N LEU A 299 11.58 11.61 4.95
CA LEU A 299 10.88 10.41 5.41
C LEU A 299 11.83 9.24 5.55
N TRP A 300 12.67 8.97 4.55
CA TRP A 300 13.66 7.90 4.61
C TRP A 300 14.66 8.10 5.75
N GLN A 301 15.22 9.31 5.89
CA GLN A 301 16.16 9.63 6.96
C GLN A 301 15.55 9.38 8.34
N SER A 302 14.30 9.77 8.53
CA SER A 302 13.60 9.57 9.79
C SER A 302 13.21 8.10 9.99
N ALA A 303 12.70 7.43 8.95
CA ALA A 303 12.31 6.01 8.99
C ALA A 303 13.49 5.05 9.20
N SER A 304 14.69 5.43 8.76
CA SER A 304 15.92 4.66 8.96
C SER A 304 16.37 4.59 10.42
N ARG A 305 15.96 5.56 11.26
CA ARG A 305 16.26 5.60 12.70
C ARG A 305 15.32 4.70 13.51
N ILE A 306 14.09 4.49 13.02
CA ILE A 306 13.08 3.66 13.68
C ILE A 306 13.58 2.22 13.79
N GLY A 307 13.71 1.71 15.02
CA GLY A 307 14.02 0.31 15.27
C GLY A 307 12.88 -0.62 14.85
N ALA A 308 13.18 -1.88 14.56
CA ALA A 308 12.17 -2.88 14.21
C ALA A 308 11.09 -3.11 15.30
N SER A 309 11.42 -2.83 16.56
CA SER A 309 10.53 -2.90 17.73
C SER A 309 9.62 -1.67 17.87
N GLN A 310 9.94 -0.56 17.21
CA GLN A 310 9.15 0.68 17.23
C GLN A 310 8.14 0.75 16.07
N ILE A 311 8.10 -0.28 15.21
CA ILE A 311 7.07 -0.43 14.18
C ILE A 311 5.92 -1.22 14.79
N ILE A 312 4.78 -0.54 14.95
CA ILE A 312 3.54 -1.15 15.44
C ILE A 312 2.69 -1.53 14.24
N ASN A 313 2.40 -2.82 14.09
CA ASN A 313 1.50 -3.32 13.07
C ASN A 313 0.10 -3.47 13.65
N LEU A 314 -0.86 -2.74 13.09
CA LEU A 314 -2.26 -2.76 13.50
C LEU A 314 -3.09 -3.36 12.37
N VAL A 315 -3.66 -4.52 12.61
CA VAL A 315 -4.56 -5.20 11.66
C VAL A 315 -5.98 -5.12 12.23
N ILE A 316 -6.88 -4.45 11.51
CA ILE A 316 -8.27 -4.32 11.95
C ILE A 316 -9.03 -5.57 11.51
N ASP A 317 -9.40 -6.41 12.46
CA ASP A 317 -9.86 -7.77 12.20
C ASP A 317 -10.85 -8.33 13.24
N LYS A 318 -11.21 -9.61 13.05
CA LYS A 318 -12.07 -10.38 13.96
C LYS A 318 -11.27 -11.07 15.08
N LYS A 319 -10.01 -11.40 14.85
CA LYS A 319 -9.25 -12.33 15.69
C LYS A 319 -8.42 -11.60 16.74
N GLU A 320 -7.58 -10.66 16.31
CA GLU A 320 -6.66 -9.96 17.19
C GLU A 320 -7.35 -8.77 17.88
N THR A 321 -8.20 -8.06 17.14
CA THR A 321 -8.87 -6.84 17.62
C THR A 321 -10.35 -7.05 17.96
N ASN A 322 -11.01 -8.07 17.40
CA ASN A 322 -12.44 -8.37 17.58
C ASN A 322 -13.36 -7.17 17.24
N LEU A 323 -12.90 -6.29 16.34
CA LEU A 323 -13.61 -5.09 15.89
C LEU A 323 -14.46 -5.35 14.64
N MET A 324 -14.20 -6.46 13.95
CA MET A 324 -14.85 -6.81 12.70
C MET A 324 -15.69 -8.08 12.81
N THR A 325 -16.74 -8.15 11.99
CA THR A 325 -17.50 -9.37 11.71
C THR A 325 -17.53 -9.62 10.19
N SER A 326 -17.96 -10.80 9.78
CA SER A 326 -17.98 -11.20 8.37
C SER A 326 -19.17 -12.07 8.05
N GLY A 327 -19.61 -12.03 6.79
CA GLY A 327 -20.69 -12.88 6.31
C GLY A 327 -21.01 -12.65 4.83
N PRO A 328 -21.91 -13.46 4.26
CA PRO A 328 -22.38 -13.29 2.89
C PRO A 328 -23.29 -12.05 2.79
N ILE A 329 -23.08 -11.23 1.76
CA ILE A 329 -23.94 -10.12 1.39
C ILE A 329 -24.27 -10.23 -0.09
N ILE A 330 -25.54 -9.98 -0.44
CA ILE A 330 -25.96 -9.91 -1.84
C ILE A 330 -25.66 -8.51 -2.37
N LEU A 331 -24.65 -8.41 -3.23
CA LEU A 331 -24.37 -7.21 -4.01
C LEU A 331 -24.68 -7.48 -5.48
N ASN A 332 -25.54 -6.66 -6.09
CA ASN A 332 -25.90 -6.76 -7.51
C ASN A 332 -26.35 -8.18 -7.93
N GLY A 333 -27.09 -8.88 -7.07
CA GLY A 333 -27.56 -10.24 -7.32
C GLY A 333 -26.51 -11.34 -7.14
N GLN A 334 -25.29 -11.01 -6.68
CA GLN A 334 -24.23 -11.97 -6.39
C GLN A 334 -23.94 -12.06 -4.89
N ILE A 335 -23.85 -13.28 -4.37
CA ILE A 335 -23.40 -13.53 -2.99
C ILE A 335 -21.90 -13.25 -2.92
N SER A 336 -21.52 -12.31 -2.08
CA SER A 336 -20.13 -11.94 -1.83
C SER A 336 -19.81 -12.06 -0.34
N SER A 337 -18.67 -12.69 -0.01
CA SER A 337 -18.13 -12.63 1.35
C SER A 337 -17.60 -11.22 1.63
N MET A 338 -18.06 -10.64 2.74
CA MET A 338 -17.77 -9.28 3.17
C MET A 338 -17.33 -9.24 4.63
N VAL A 339 -16.62 -8.17 4.98
CA VAL A 339 -16.23 -7.84 6.35
C VAL A 339 -16.83 -6.48 6.71
N TRP A 340 -17.33 -6.27 7.92
CA TRP A 340 -17.81 -4.97 8.37
C TRP A 340 -17.62 -4.78 9.88
N PRO A 341 -17.68 -3.55 10.41
CA PRO A 341 -17.51 -3.32 11.83
C PRO A 341 -18.58 -4.05 12.66
N LYS A 342 -18.16 -4.60 13.80
CA LYS A 342 -19.03 -5.38 14.70
C LYS A 342 -20.19 -4.54 15.26
N LYS A 343 -19.97 -3.23 15.46
CA LYS A 343 -21.00 -2.27 15.90
C LYS A 343 -22.09 -2.00 14.88
N GLY A 344 -21.87 -2.35 13.62
CA GLY A 344 -22.78 -2.09 12.51
C GLY A 344 -22.05 -1.60 11.27
N GLN A 345 -22.72 -1.68 10.13
CA GLN A 345 -22.20 -1.16 8.87
C GLN A 345 -21.95 0.35 8.97
N GLU A 346 -20.82 0.82 8.43
CA GLU A 346 -20.39 2.23 8.50
C GLU A 346 -20.22 2.80 9.93
N ASN A 347 -20.33 1.97 10.98
CA ASN A 347 -20.05 2.41 12.35
C ASN A 347 -18.57 2.13 12.69
N TYR A 348 -17.74 3.16 12.52
CA TYR A 348 -16.29 3.09 12.74
C TYR A 348 -15.84 3.55 14.13
N ASP A 349 -16.74 3.79 15.09
CA ASP A 349 -16.40 4.42 16.37
C ASP A 349 -15.42 3.59 17.20
N GLU A 350 -15.67 2.29 17.36
CA GLU A 350 -14.75 1.41 18.10
C GLU A 350 -13.39 1.28 17.40
N ILE A 351 -13.39 1.29 16.07
CA ILE A 351 -12.17 1.26 15.26
C ILE A 351 -11.35 2.53 15.49
N ARG A 352 -11.98 3.70 15.41
CA ARG A 352 -11.32 4.99 15.67
C ARG A 352 -10.79 5.08 17.10
N ASN A 353 -11.57 4.64 18.08
CA ASN A 353 -11.13 4.63 19.48
C ASN A 353 -9.96 3.67 19.72
N PHE A 354 -9.95 2.52 19.06
CA PHE A 354 -8.84 1.58 19.12
C PHE A 354 -7.56 2.15 18.49
N ILE A 355 -7.67 2.77 17.30
CA ILE A 355 -6.55 3.45 16.65
C ILE A 355 -6.01 4.57 17.55
N LYS A 356 -6.87 5.47 18.04
CA LYS A 356 -6.46 6.59 18.92
C LYS A 356 -5.68 6.11 20.15
N ARG A 357 -6.20 5.10 20.87
CA ARG A 357 -5.51 4.50 22.01
C ARG A 357 -4.13 3.96 21.65
N THR A 358 -4.05 3.24 20.53
CA THR A 358 -2.77 2.70 20.03
C THR A 358 -1.77 3.81 19.67
N LEU A 359 -2.23 4.90 19.07
CA LEU A 359 -1.36 6.03 18.70
C LEU A 359 -0.83 6.77 19.93
N ASN A 360 -1.62 6.87 20.99
CA ASN A 360 -1.29 7.59 22.23
C ASN A 360 -0.57 6.72 23.29
N ASP A 361 -0.31 5.44 23.00
CA ASP A 361 0.24 4.47 23.96
C ASP A 361 -0.63 4.27 25.22
N GLU A 362 -1.92 4.60 25.13
CA GLU A 362 -2.91 4.32 26.16
C GLU A 362 -3.35 2.85 26.01
N LYS A 363 -2.75 1.96 26.80
CA LYS A 363 -3.09 0.54 26.85
C LYS A 363 -4.43 0.28 27.53
#